data_AF-A0A917NUU5-F1
#
_entry.id   AF-A0A917NUU5-F1
#
_cell.length_a   1.000
_cell.length_b   1.000
_cell.length_c   1.000
_cell.angle_alpha   90.00
_cell.angle_beta   90.00
_cell.angle_gamma   90.00
#
_symmetry.space_group_name_H-M   'P 1'
#
loop_
_entity.id
_entity.type
_entity.pdbx_description
1 polymer ?
#
loop_
_entity_poly.entity_id
_entity_poly.type
_entity_poly.pdbx_seq_one_letter_code
_entity_poly.pdbx_strand_id
1 'polypeptide(L)'
;MILVRLLQGVGIAGLLACAHLAWESTPWGGEAWNRGRMLYAWAGAIPALGLIGIAALLGALRRQAGEIASLKASLERIETRLGG
;
A
#
# COMPACT_ATOMS: atom_id res chain seq x y z
N MET A 1 -6.03 -0.03 12.30
CA MET A 1 -5.42 0.99 11.43
C MET A 1 -3.90 0.92 11.40
N ILE A 2 -3.24 0.60 12.53
CA ILE A 2 -1.76 0.54 12.61
C ILE A 2 -1.11 -0.41 11.59
N LEU A 3 -1.66 -1.61 11.38
CA LEU A 3 -1.13 -2.57 10.41
C LEU A 3 -1.07 -2.03 8.97
N VAL A 4 -2.11 -1.33 8.51
CA VAL A 4 -2.15 -0.72 7.17
C VAL A 4 -1.09 0.37 7.05
N ARG A 5 -0.92 1.18 8.11
CA ARG A 5 0.10 2.24 8.15
C ARG A 5 1.50 1.67 8.16
N LEU A 6 1.73 0.55 8.86
CA LEU A 6 3.00 -0.17 8.86
C LEU A 6 3.30 -0.75 7.48
N LEU A 7 2.34 -1.41 6.83
CA LEU A 7 2.50 -1.94 5.47
C LEU A 7 2.81 -0.82 4.45
N GLN A 8 2.11 0.30 4.52
CA GLN A 8 2.41 1.47 3.69
C GLN A 8 3.81 2.02 3.98
N GLY A 9 4.16 2.19 5.26
CA GLY A 9 5.47 2.71 5.67
C GLY A 9 6.62 1.82 5.18
N VAL A 10 6.52 0.50 5.39
CA VAL A 10 7.51 -0.47 4.91
C VAL A 10 7.58 -0.48 3.39
N GLY A 11 6.44 -0.44 2.69
CA GLY A 11 6.42 -0.37 1.23
C GLY A 11 7.07 0.91 0.68
N ILE A 12 6.78 2.07 1.28
CA ILE A 12 7.39 3.35 0.89
C ILE A 12 8.90 3.33 1.16
N ALA A 13 9.31 2.87 2.35
CA ALA A 13 10.73 2.76 2.69
C ALA A 13 11.47 1.81 1.73
N GLY A 14 10.84 0.68 1.37
CA GLY A 14 11.37 -0.25 0.38
C GLY A 14 11.53 0.38 -1.00
N LEU A 15 10.54 1.16 -1.46
CA LEU A 15 10.64 1.90 -2.73
C LEU A 15 11.75 2.93 -2.71
N LEU A 16 11.89 3.69 -1.62
CA LEU A 16 12.95 4.69 -1.48
C LEU A 16 14.33 4.03 -1.45
N ALA A 17 14.48 2.88 -0.79
CA ALA A 17 15.72 2.11 -0.80
C ALA A 17 16.06 1.59 -2.21
N CYS A 18 15.07 1.08 -2.95
CA CYS A 18 15.26 0.66 -4.33
C CYS A 18 15.63 1.85 -5.25
N ALA A 19 14.99 3.00 -5.06
CA ALA A 19 15.29 4.22 -5.81
C ALA A 19 16.71 4.74 -5.51
N HIS A 20 17.15 4.68 -4.25
CA HIS A 20 18.50 5.04 -3.85
C HIS A 20 19.56 4.11 -4.44
N LEU A 21 19.36 2.79 -4.35
CA LEU A 21 20.24 1.79 -4.97
C LEU A 21 20.27 1.93 -6.50
N ALA A 22 19.13 2.26 -7.11
CA ALA A 22 19.06 2.55 -8.54
C ALA A 22 19.88 3.81 -8.85
N TRP A 23 19.76 4.90 -8.08
CA TRP A 23 20.53 6.12 -8.25
C TRP A 23 22.04 5.88 -8.16
N GLU A 24 22.51 5.14 -7.15
CA GLU A 24 23.93 4.76 -7.01
C GLU A 24 24.47 3.92 -8.18
N SER A 25 23.58 3.27 -8.93
CA SER A 25 23.93 2.49 -10.12
C SER A 25 23.95 3.30 -11.43
N THR A 26 23.63 4.61 -11.37
CA THR A 26 23.66 5.57 -12.49
C THR A 26 24.98 6.36 -12.53
N PRO A 27 25.33 7.03 -13.65
CA PRO A 27 26.67 7.61 -13.84
C PRO A 27 26.78 8.94 -13.11
N TRP A 28 25.63 9.48 -12.68
CA TRP A 28 25.46 10.72 -11.95
C TRP A 28 25.42 10.47 -10.44
N GLY A 29 25.28 9.22 -9.99
CA GLY A 29 24.98 8.87 -8.60
C GLY A 29 26.06 8.07 -7.84
N GLY A 30 27.11 7.58 -8.50
CA GLY A 30 28.21 6.90 -7.80
C GLY A 30 29.31 6.33 -8.72
N GLU A 31 30.48 6.05 -8.15
CA GLU A 31 31.65 5.52 -8.86
C GLU A 31 31.48 4.07 -9.38
N ALA A 32 30.40 3.39 -9.01
CA ALA A 32 30.18 1.96 -9.25
C ALA A 32 29.04 1.67 -10.25
N TRP A 33 29.09 2.30 -11.43
CA TRP A 33 28.16 2.03 -12.53
C TRP A 33 28.24 0.53 -12.94
N ASN A 34 27.12 -0.19 -12.81
CA ASN A 34 26.96 -1.54 -13.32
C ASN A 34 25.48 -1.80 -13.67
N ARG A 35 25.20 -2.07 -14.95
CA ARG A 35 23.85 -2.37 -15.46
C ARG A 35 23.16 -3.54 -14.72
N GLY A 36 23.92 -4.52 -14.26
CA GLY A 36 23.40 -5.66 -13.50
C GLY A 36 22.89 -5.27 -12.10
N ARG A 37 23.57 -4.34 -11.41
CA ARG A 37 23.10 -3.80 -10.12
C ARG A 37 21.80 -3.01 -10.26
N MET A 38 21.65 -2.29 -11.37
CA MET A 38 20.43 -1.53 -11.66
C MET A 38 19.21 -2.47 -11.78
N LEU A 39 19.34 -3.60 -12.49
CA LEU A 39 18.26 -4.59 -12.59
C LEU A 39 17.92 -5.21 -11.23
N TYR A 40 18.91 -5.48 -10.38
CA TYR A 40 18.69 -6.03 -9.04
C TYR A 40 18.03 -5.01 -8.10
N ALA A 41 18.37 -3.72 -8.22
CA ALA A 41 17.73 -2.65 -7.46
C ALA A 41 16.25 -2.51 -7.80
N TRP A 42 15.87 -2.65 -9.09
CA TRP A 42 14.47 -2.62 -9.51
C TRP A 42 13.69 -3.90 -9.19
N ALA A 43 14.36 -5.06 -9.07
CA ALA A 43 13.71 -6.30 -8.65
C ALA A 43 13.03 -6.18 -7.26
N GLY A 44 13.61 -5.37 -6.36
CA GLY A 44 13.02 -5.06 -5.05
C GLY A 44 11.83 -4.09 -5.09
N ALA A 45 11.63 -3.36 -6.20
CA ALA A 45 10.52 -2.40 -6.31
C ALA A 45 9.16 -3.11 -6.46
N ILE A 46 9.11 -4.26 -7.12
CA ILE A 46 7.89 -5.06 -7.31
C ILE A 46 7.27 -5.49 -5.97
N PRO A 47 7.99 -6.15 -5.05
CA PRO A 47 7.41 -6.51 -3.75
C PRO A 47 7.06 -5.29 -2.91
N ALA A 48 7.81 -4.18 -3.01
CA ALA A 48 7.47 -2.93 -2.32
C ALA A 48 6.15 -2.32 -2.81
N LEU A 49 5.92 -2.30 -4.13
CA LEU A 49 4.62 -1.93 -4.72
C LEU A 49 3.50 -2.88 -4.30
N GLY A 50 3.79 -4.18 -4.22
CA GLY A 50 2.87 -5.19 -3.73
C GLY A 50 2.39 -4.90 -2.30
N LEU A 51 3.30 -4.57 -1.38
CA LEU A 51 2.97 -4.20 0.00
C LEU A 51 2.08 -2.96 0.07
N ILE A 52 2.35 -1.94 -0.76
CA ILE A 52 1.53 -0.73 -0.84
C ILE A 52 0.13 -1.06 -1.38
N GLY A 53 0.04 -1.87 -2.44
CA GLY A 53 -1.23 -2.31 -3.03
C GLY A 53 -2.10 -3.09 -2.03
N ILE A 54 -1.51 -4.04 -1.31
CA ILE A 54 -2.20 -4.81 -0.26
C ILE A 54 -2.71 -3.86 0.83
N ALA A 55 -1.90 -2.90 1.27
CA ALA A 55 -2.31 -1.94 2.28
C ALA A 55 -3.50 -1.07 1.82
N ALA A 56 -3.49 -0.63 0.56
CA ALA A 56 -4.57 0.14 -0.04
C ALA A 56 -5.87 -0.69 -0.11
N LEU A 57 -5.79 -1.94 -0.56
CA LEU A 57 -6.93 -2.86 -0.62
C LEU A 57 -7.54 -3.11 0.76
N LEU A 58 -6.71 -3.38 1.78
CA LEU A 58 -7.18 -3.56 3.16
C LEU A 58 -7.84 -2.28 3.72
N GLY A 59 -7.38 -1.11 3.31
CA GLY A 59 -8.01 0.17 3.63
C GLY A 59 -9.41 0.31 3.01
N ALA A 60 -9.52 0.01 1.72
CA ALA A 60 -10.78 0.08 0.98
C ALA A 60 -11.83 -0.91 1.51
N LEU A 61 -11.43 -2.17 1.77
CA LEU A 61 -12.32 -3.20 2.32
C LEU A 61 -12.87 -2.81 3.69
N ARG A 62 -12.04 -2.23 4.56
CA ARG A 62 -12.51 -1.74 5.87
C ARG A 62 -13.51 -0.60 5.75
N ARG A 63 -13.31 0.30 4.78
CA ARG A 63 -14.25 1.40 4.52
C ARG A 63 -15.59 0.87 4.04
N GLN A 64 -15.57 -0.05 3.07
CA GLN A 64 -16.80 -0.70 2.57
C GLN A 64 -17.53 -1.46 3.66
N ALA A 65 -16.82 -2.17 4.54
CA ALA A 65 -17.44 -2.85 5.67
C ALA A 65 -18.17 -1.88 6.61
N GLY A 66 -17.59 -0.69 6.86
CA GLY A 66 -18.23 0.36 7.64
C GLY A 66 -19.48 0.95 6.97
N GLU A 67 -19.42 1.18 5.66
CA GLU A 67 -20.57 1.67 4.87
C GLU A 67 -21.70 0.64 4.84
N ILE A 68 -21.39 -0.66 4.69
CA ILE A 68 -22.39 -1.73 4.76
C ILE A 68 -23.04 -1.78 6.16
N ALA A 69 -22.25 -1.64 7.22
CA ALA A 69 -22.77 -1.65 8.58
C ALA A 69 -23.71 -0.46 8.84
N SER A 70 -23.36 0.74 8.36
CA SER A 70 -24.22 1.93 8.52
C SER A 70 -25.50 1.85 7.70
N LEU A 71 -25.44 1.27 6.50
CA LEU A 71 -26.62 0.97 5.67
C LEU A 71 -27.55 -0.02 6.36
N LYS A 72 -27.01 -1.13 6.88
CA LYS A 72 -27.79 -2.12 7.65
C LYS A 72 -28.48 -1.51 8.87
N ALA A 73 -27.75 -0.72 9.66
CA ALA A 73 -28.32 -0.03 10.83
C ALA A 73 -29.37 1.01 10.47
N SER A 74 -29.30 1.60 9.26
CA SER A 74 -30.33 2.51 8.78
C SER A 74 -31.57 1.77 8.31
N LEU A 75 -31.40 0.61 7.67
CA LEU A 75 -32.50 -0.28 7.29
C LEU A 75 -33.26 -0.79 8.52
N GLU A 76 -32.55 -1.28 9.53
CA GLU A 76 -33.14 -1.77 10.78
C GLU A 76 -33.94 -0.67 11.51
N ARG A 77 -33.43 0.57 11.49
CA ARG A 77 -34.16 1.75 12.03
C ARG A 77 -35.40 2.13 11.24
N ILE A 78 -35.43 1.85 9.94
CA ILE A 78 -36.59 2.10 9.08
C ILE A 78 -37.62 0.98 9.28
N GLU A 79 -37.19 -0.28 9.33
CA GLU A 79 -38.05 -1.43 9.61
C GLU A 79 -38.75 -1.29 10.97
N THR A 80 -38.01 -0.93 12.01
CA THR A 80 -38.59 -0.66 13.34
C THR A 80 -39.57 0.52 13.37
N ARG A 81 -39.43 1.50 12.48
CA ARG A 81 -40.37 2.64 12.36
C ARG A 81 -41.60 2.32 11.51
N LEU A 82 -41.50 1.37 10.59
CA LEU A 82 -42.56 1.04 9.63
C LEU A 82 -43.47 -0.11 10.09
N GLY A 83 -43.10 -0.90 11.10
CA GLY A 83 -44.00 -1.95 11.59
C GLY A 83 -43.40 -2.93 12.58
N GLY A 84 -42.71 -2.43 13.61
CA GLY A 84 -42.65 -3.11 14.91
C GLY A 84 -43.86 -2.75 15.76
#